data_AF-A0A523AYW5-F1
#
_entry.id   AF-A0A523AYW5-F1
#
_cell.length_a   1.000
_cell.length_b   1.000
_cell.length_c   1.000
_cell.angle_alpha   90.00
_cell.angle_beta   90.00
_cell.angle_gamma   90.00
#
_symmetry.space_group_name_H-M   'P 1'
#
loop_
_entity.id
_entity.type
_entity.pdbx_description
1 polymer ?
#
loop_
_entity_poly.entity_id
_entity_poly.type
_entity_poly.pdbx_seq_one_letter_code
_entity_poly.pdbx_strand_id
1 'polypeptide(L)'
;VGGENYGQGSSREHAALVLRYLGIRVVMAKSFARIHLDNLINFGVLPLLLSPSQYEELKEGESLRVETSELREVRVEWRGGEMVLPSPLSEKEGEIVRMGGKLPWAKSLLR
;
A
#
# COMPACT_ATOMS: atom_id res chain seq x y z
N VAL A 1 -6.35 7.07 -2.34
CA VAL A 1 -6.56 6.30 -3.60
C VAL A 1 -5.87 7.06 -4.73
N GLY A 2 -5.20 6.37 -5.65
CA GLY A 2 -4.39 6.96 -6.73
C GLY A 2 -4.69 6.36 -8.10
N GLY A 3 -4.41 7.11 -9.16
CA GLY A 3 -4.63 6.67 -10.54
C GLY A 3 -3.54 5.72 -11.06
N GLU A 4 -3.24 5.85 -12.35
CA GLU A 4 -2.15 5.11 -12.98
C GLU A 4 -0.79 5.70 -12.61
N ASN A 5 0.23 4.85 -12.61
CA ASN A 5 1.63 5.19 -12.39
C ASN A 5 1.85 6.05 -11.12
N TYR A 6 1.13 5.72 -10.04
CA TYR A 6 1.14 6.48 -8.81
C TYR A 6 2.57 6.61 -8.26
N GLY A 7 2.94 7.85 -7.92
CA GLY A 7 4.29 8.18 -7.46
C GLY A 7 5.33 8.34 -8.58
N GLN A 8 4.89 8.55 -9.83
CA GLN A 8 5.78 8.91 -10.93
C GLN A 8 6.59 10.17 -10.61
N GLY A 9 7.88 10.12 -10.92
CA GLY A 9 8.77 11.28 -10.86
C GLY A 9 10.11 10.93 -10.24
N SER A 10 10.68 11.89 -9.52
CA SER A 10 11.96 11.72 -8.84
C SER A 10 11.94 10.62 -7.80
N SER A 11 13.08 9.94 -7.62
CA SER A 11 13.34 8.89 -6.60
C SER A 11 13.35 9.39 -5.15
N ARG A 12 12.58 10.43 -4.81
CA ARG A 12 12.56 11.04 -3.47
C ARG A 12 11.81 10.11 -2.51
N GLU A 13 12.56 9.43 -1.65
CA GLU A 13 12.02 8.55 -0.59
C GLU A 13 11.05 9.29 0.35
N HIS A 14 11.23 10.60 0.51
CA HIS A 14 10.33 11.49 1.25
C HIS A 14 8.86 11.36 0.83
N ALA A 15 8.58 11.06 -0.45
CA ALA A 15 7.23 10.88 -0.94
C ALA A 15 6.49 9.71 -0.26
N ALA A 16 7.20 8.68 0.16
CA ALA A 16 6.63 7.54 0.89
C ALA A 16 6.76 7.70 2.41
N LEU A 17 7.89 8.23 2.89
CA LEU A 17 8.13 8.48 4.32
C LEU A 17 7.07 9.41 4.94
N VAL A 18 6.71 10.48 4.23
CA VAL A 18 5.71 11.44 4.72
C VAL A 18 4.34 10.79 4.88
N LEU A 19 3.94 9.87 3.99
CA LEU A 19 2.69 9.13 4.15
C LEU A 19 2.66 8.39 5.49
N ARG A 20 3.74 7.66 5.79
CA ARG A 20 3.87 6.93 7.04
C ARG A 20 3.85 7.85 8.26
N TYR A 21 4.52 9.00 8.18
CA TYR A 21 4.54 10.02 9.24
C TYR A 21 3.15 10.60 9.51
N LEU A 22 2.35 10.83 8.47
CA LEU A 22 0.97 11.28 8.57
C LEU A 22 -0.02 10.18 8.98
N GLY A 23 0.48 8.98 9.32
CA GLY A 23 -0.34 7.85 9.75
C GLY A 23 -1.01 7.07 8.62
N ILE A 24 -0.71 7.36 7.35
CA ILE A 24 -1.20 6.59 6.21
C ILE A 24 -0.50 5.22 6.20
N ARG A 25 -1.31 4.16 6.14
CA ARG A 25 -0.83 2.76 6.20
C ARG A 25 -1.04 1.99 4.90
N VAL A 26 -1.97 2.44 4.06
CA VAL A 26 -2.38 1.76 2.84
C VAL A 26 -2.49 2.79 1.71
N VAL A 27 -1.99 2.44 0.55
CA VAL A 27 -2.21 3.18 -0.70
C VAL A 27 -2.81 2.21 -1.71
N MET A 28 -3.99 2.55 -2.23
CA MET A 28 -4.63 1.84 -3.33
C MET A 28 -4.44 2.64 -4.62
N ALA A 29 -3.97 2.02 -5.70
CA ALA A 29 -3.81 2.68 -6.99
C ALA A 29 -4.03 1.74 -8.18
N LYS A 30 -4.31 2.29 -9.38
CA LYS A 30 -4.42 1.48 -10.61
C LYS A 30 -3.08 0.85 -10.98
N SER A 31 -1.98 1.58 -10.78
CA SER A 31 -0.61 1.07 -10.90
C SER A 31 0.37 1.98 -10.16
N PHE A 32 1.59 1.49 -9.93
CA PHE A 32 2.63 2.20 -9.18
C PHE A 32 3.88 2.40 -10.04
N ALA A 33 4.53 3.55 -9.88
CA ALA A 33 5.90 3.74 -10.38
C ALA A 33 6.86 2.83 -9.59
N ARG A 34 7.72 2.08 -10.28
CA ARG A 34 8.60 1.05 -9.68
C ARG A 34 9.34 1.52 -8.43
N ILE A 35 10.07 2.63 -8.53
CA ILE A 35 10.86 3.17 -7.41
C ILE A 35 9.97 3.61 -6.25
N HIS A 36 8.80 4.16 -6.56
CA HIS A 36 7.88 4.58 -5.50
C HIS A 36 7.29 3.38 -4.76
N LEU A 37 6.97 2.29 -5.47
CA LEU A 37 6.54 1.04 -4.86
C LEU A 37 7.56 0.52 -3.86
N ASP A 38 8.84 0.46 -4.24
CA ASP A 38 9.94 0.05 -3.35
C ASP A 38 9.99 0.93 -2.08
N ASN A 39 9.79 2.24 -2.23
CA ASN A 39 9.78 3.17 -1.11
C ASN A 39 8.59 2.96 -0.17
N LEU A 40 7.38 2.71 -0.70
CA LEU A 40 6.21 2.37 0.12
C LEU A 40 6.50 1.14 1.00
N ILE A 41 7.06 0.09 0.40
CA ILE A 41 7.46 -1.14 1.10
C ILE A 41 8.50 -0.84 2.17
N ASN A 42 9.55 -0.08 1.82
CA ASN A 42 10.62 0.28 2.74
C ASN A 42 10.12 0.99 4.02
N PHE A 43 9.06 1.79 3.90
CA PHE A 43 8.44 2.51 5.03
C PHE A 43 7.19 1.83 5.61
N GLY A 44 6.89 0.60 5.18
CA GLY A 44 5.79 -0.19 5.73
C GLY A 44 4.40 0.33 5.37
N VAL A 45 4.27 0.96 4.20
CA VAL A 45 2.99 1.34 3.60
C VAL A 45 2.57 0.24 2.64
N LEU A 46 1.36 -0.30 2.81
CA LEU A 46 0.82 -1.39 2.01
C LEU A 46 0.29 -0.89 0.66
N PRO A 47 0.88 -1.29 -0.48
CA PRO A 47 0.37 -0.98 -1.80
C PRO A 47 -0.72 -1.98 -2.20
N LEU A 48 -1.85 -1.51 -2.72
CA LEU A 48 -2.93 -2.34 -3.25
C LEU A 48 -3.27 -1.89 -4.68
N LEU A 49 -3.58 -2.86 -5.54
CA LEU A 49 -3.93 -2.61 -6.94
C LEU A 49 -5.44 -2.54 -7.11
N LEU A 50 -5.89 -1.55 -7.87
CA LEU A 50 -7.26 -1.39 -8.31
C LEU A 50 -7.36 -1.69 -9.80
N SER A 51 -8.36 -2.48 -10.19
CA SER A 51 -8.78 -2.50 -11.58
C SER A 51 -9.40 -1.14 -11.97
N PRO A 52 -9.50 -0.81 -13.27
CA PRO A 52 -10.18 0.39 -13.72
C PRO A 52 -11.61 0.51 -13.18
N SER A 53 -12.38 -0.59 -13.11
CA SER A 53 -13.75 -0.55 -12.58
C SER A 53 -13.79 -0.30 -11.08
N GLN A 54 -12.94 -0.99 -10.30
CA GLN A 54 -12.87 -0.85 -8.85
C GLN A 54 -12.48 0.56 -8.42
N TYR A 55 -11.63 1.24 -9.21
CA TYR A 55 -11.27 2.62 -8.94
C TYR A 55 -12.46 3.59 -9.04
N GLU A 56 -13.38 3.37 -9.98
CA GLU A 56 -14.56 4.22 -10.15
C GLU A 56 -15.64 3.96 -9.07
N GLU A 57 -15.59 2.80 -8.40
CA GLU A 57 -16.51 2.45 -7.31
C GLU A 57 -16.22 3.22 -6.02
N LEU A 58 -14.95 3.57 -5.77
CA LEU A 58 -14.51 4.25 -4.55
C LEU A 58 -14.61 5.77 -4.70
N LYS A 59 -15.31 6.43 -3.77
CA LYS A 59 -15.51 7.88 -3.81
C LYS A 59 -14.73 8.59 -2.70
N GLU A 60 -14.30 9.82 -2.99
CA GLU A 60 -13.68 10.67 -1.98
C GLU A 60 -14.66 10.93 -0.82
N GLY A 61 -14.13 10.88 0.40
CA GLY A 61 -14.91 11.03 1.63
C GLY A 61 -15.55 9.74 2.15
N GLU A 62 -15.40 8.61 1.47
CA GLU A 62 -15.88 7.33 1.98
C GLU A 62 -14.96 6.75 3.06
N SER A 63 -15.58 6.23 4.13
CA SER A 63 -14.89 5.47 5.15
C SER A 63 -14.72 4.03 4.72
N LEU A 64 -13.48 3.57 4.68
CA LEU A 64 -13.10 2.22 4.29
C LEU A 64 -12.64 1.43 5.51
N ARG A 65 -13.08 0.18 5.61
CA ARG A 65 -12.50 -0.84 6.49
C ARG A 65 -11.56 -1.70 5.66
N VAL A 66 -10.31 -1.84 6.10
CA VAL A 66 -9.27 -2.62 5.40
C VAL A 66 -8.80 -3.72 6.33
N GLU A 67 -8.98 -4.97 5.93
CA GLU A 67 -8.56 -6.14 6.70
C GLU A 67 -7.16 -6.59 6.27
N THR A 68 -6.18 -6.46 7.17
CA THR A 68 -4.75 -6.68 6.85
C THR A 68 -4.20 -7.96 7.48
N SER A 69 -5.03 -8.98 7.69
CA SER A 69 -4.62 -10.29 8.19
C SER A 69 -3.73 -11.00 7.17
N GLU A 70 -4.19 -11.05 5.92
CA GLU A 70 -3.42 -11.33 4.71
C GLU A 70 -3.05 -10.01 4.01
N LEU A 71 -1.84 -9.90 3.45
CA LEU A 71 -1.36 -8.67 2.79
C LEU A 71 -1.31 -8.80 1.28
N ARG A 72 -1.35 -10.02 0.73
CA ARG A 72 -1.34 -10.24 -0.73
C ARG A 72 -2.73 -10.15 -1.34
N GLU A 73 -3.77 -10.48 -0.57
CA GLU A 73 -5.18 -10.33 -0.93
C GLU A 73 -5.90 -9.67 0.24
N VAL A 74 -6.28 -8.41 0.07
CA VAL A 74 -6.77 -7.56 1.15
C VAL A 74 -8.23 -7.25 0.94
N ARG A 75 -9.06 -7.59 1.92
CA ARG A 75 -10.47 -7.25 1.90
C ARG A 75 -10.67 -5.79 2.28
N VAL A 76 -11.43 -5.08 1.45
CA VAL A 76 -11.81 -3.68 1.65
C VAL A 76 -13.32 -3.58 1.62
N GLU A 77 -13.90 -3.00 2.66
CA GLU A 77 -15.34 -2.83 2.82
C GLU A 77 -15.69 -1.36 3.01
N TRP A 78 -16.81 -0.92 2.46
CA TRP A 78 -17.38 0.41 2.67
C TRP A 78 -18.91 0.34 2.61
N ARG A 79 -19.57 1.49 2.75
CA ARG A 79 -21.04 1.53 2.75
C ARG A 79 -21.64 1.05 1.43
N GLY A 80 -20.94 1.23 0.31
CA GLY A 80 -21.43 0.91 -1.03
C GLY A 80 -21.13 -0.52 -1.50
N GLY A 81 -20.31 -1.27 -0.77
CA GLY A 81 -19.93 -2.63 -1.17
C GLY A 81 -18.66 -3.13 -0.49
N GLU A 82 -18.14 -4.21 -1.05
CA GLU A 82 -16.87 -4.79 -0.65
C GLU A 82 -16.10 -5.30 -1.87
N MET A 83 -14.78 -5.36 -1.73
CA MET A 83 -13.90 -5.93 -2.75
C MET A 83 -12.68 -6.56 -2.11
N VAL A 84 -12.03 -7.47 -2.84
CA VAL A 84 -10.71 -7.99 -2.49
C VAL A 84 -9.71 -7.39 -3.46
N LEU A 85 -8.67 -6.76 -2.91
CA LEU A 85 -7.63 -6.10 -3.68
C LEU A 85 -6.32 -6.88 -3.57
N PRO A 86 -5.67 -7.20 -4.71
CA PRO A 86 -4.36 -7.80 -4.67
C PRO A 86 -3.29 -6.76 -4.34
N SER A 87 -2.22 -7.21 -3.71
CA SER A 87 -1.01 -6.45 -3.52
C SER A 87 0.10 -6.98 -4.43
N PRO A 88 0.96 -6.12 -5.02
CA PRO A 88 2.07 -6.55 -5.86
C PRO A 88 3.26 -7.13 -5.06
N LEU A 89 3.08 -7.40 -3.77
CA LEU A 89 4.14 -7.86 -2.87
C LEU A 89 4.48 -9.33 -3.11
N SER A 90 5.77 -9.63 -3.09
CA SER A 90 6.28 -10.95 -2.76
C SER A 90 6.03 -11.28 -1.28
N GLU A 91 6.20 -12.56 -0.90
CA GLU A 91 6.06 -13.00 0.49
C GLU A 91 6.99 -12.23 1.43
N LYS A 92 8.25 -12.09 1.04
CA LYS A 92 9.26 -11.32 1.80
C LYS A 92 8.88 -9.86 1.97
N GLU A 93 8.35 -9.22 0.93
CA GLU A 93 7.94 -7.81 1.02
C GLU A 93 6.70 -7.66 1.92
N GLY A 94 5.80 -8.65 1.91
CA GLY A 94 4.70 -8.75 2.87
C GLY A 94 5.18 -8.80 4.32
N GLU A 95 6.21 -9.59 4.61
CA GLU A 95 6.85 -9.61 5.94
C GLU A 95 7.45 -8.24 6.31
N ILE A 96 8.18 -7.62 5.39
CA ILE A 96 8.77 -6.29 5.59
C ILE A 96 7.68 -5.27 5.95
N VAL A 97 6.58 -5.23 5.20
CA VAL A 97 5.45 -4.33 5.46
C VAL A 97 4.81 -4.62 6.82
N ARG A 98 4.59 -5.90 7.16
CA ARG A 98 4.02 -6.33 8.45
C ARG A 98 4.88 -5.88 9.63
N MET A 99 6.19 -5.87 9.48
CA MET A 99 7.12 -5.38 10.50
C MET A 99 7.22 -3.85 10.56
N GLY A 100 6.48 -3.14 9.72
CA GLY A 100 6.46 -1.67 9.67
C GLY A 100 7.58 -1.07 8.82
N GLY A 101 8.20 -1.87 7.94
CA GLY A 101 9.19 -1.43 6.97
C GLY A 101 10.52 -2.17 7.07
N LYS A 102 11.42 -1.83 6.15
CA LYS A 102 12.70 -2.52 5.94
C LYS A 102 13.65 -2.38 7.12
N LEU A 103 13.64 -1.24 7.80
CA LEU A 103 14.53 -1.01 8.95
C LEU A 103 14.15 -1.89 10.16
N PRO A 104 12.89 -1.94 10.62
CA PRO A 104 12.47 -2.93 11.63
C PRO A 104 12.76 -4.38 11.24
N TRP A 105 12.49 -4.76 9.99
CA TRP A 105 12.78 -6.10 9.48
C TRP A 105 14.27 -6.43 9.49
N ALA A 106 15.14 -5.52 9.04
CA ALA A 106 16.58 -5.75 9.09
C ALA A 106 17.09 -5.90 10.53
N LYS A 107 16.52 -5.14 11.48
CA LYS A 107 16.87 -5.25 12.91
C LYS A 107 16.46 -6.58 13.53
N SER A 108 15.42 -7.26 13.04
CA SER A 108 15.01 -8.56 13.58
C SER A 108 15.92 -9.71 13.16
N LEU A 109 16.67 -9.56 12.06
CA LEU A 109 17.64 -10.57 11.60
C LEU A 109 18.94 -10.59 12.41
N LEU A 110 19.19 -9.55 13.21
CA LEU A 110 20.38 -9.41 14.04
C LEU A 110 20.17 -9.95 15.47
N ARG A 111 19.02 -10.58 15.74
CA ARG A 111 18.65 -11.13 17.03
C ARG A 111 18.77 -12.64 17.07
#